data_AF-A0A8B9Q2X5-F1
#
_entry.id   AF-A0A8B9Q2X5-F1
#
_cell.length_a   1.000
_cell.length_b   1.000
_cell.length_c   1.000
_cell.angle_alpha   90.00
_cell.angle_beta   90.00
_cell.angle_gamma   90.00
#
_symmetry.space_group_name_H-M   'P 1'
#
loop_
_entity.id
_entity.type
_entity.pdbx_description
1 polymer ?
#
loop_
_entity_poly.entity_id
_entity_poly.type
_entity_poly.pdbx_seq_one_letter_code
_entity_poly.pdbx_strand_id
1 'polypeptide(L)'
;LLPRQRNKPVIKGIQTPKKEVIRLDSIRMLDPSRSKLDTHETQRIISVLDEMIVKLELSSLIPCIIDSLDSFADMLGPEITNDLIEHQKLSSEREHLLSSFQEEDSSRAEEQRDCLCLLEQHLKSSVRNILRLLLANPSLCQALKYEVCGRWSSAEAFIKAFREFRNFMHERLLTSPLEEKEKIQFMEDISLRIKKNTETLTALKAELAATIQSRDEKDNVIKDLKNSLQDVANNYKISVLQIRQEGENQQKEELRASQARCARLQEDIQQLRAQLCTLVLEHRESELALRKVTWKESLSIGSLKLVELLSGLPAVCSAQLPVVVLPGFGMVKRILNYGCTGKSSQKCCSWYLLSC
;
A
#
# COMPACT_ATOMS: atom_id res chain seq x y z
N LEU A 1 -0.01 -36.93 -23.51
CA LEU A 1 0.94 -36.01 -22.85
C LEU A 1 0.36 -35.65 -21.49
N LEU A 2 0.99 -36.14 -20.42
CA LEU A 2 0.53 -36.10 -19.03
C LEU A 2 0.42 -34.66 -18.48
N PRO A 3 -0.56 -34.35 -17.62
CA PRO A 3 -0.55 -33.10 -16.85
C PRO A 3 0.36 -33.24 -15.62
N ARG A 4 1.30 -32.30 -15.49
CA ARG A 4 2.23 -32.18 -14.36
C ARG A 4 1.48 -31.97 -13.05
N GLN A 5 1.74 -32.85 -12.08
CA GLN A 5 1.27 -32.71 -10.71
C GLN A 5 1.87 -31.46 -10.05
N ARG A 6 1.01 -30.65 -9.42
CA ARG A 6 1.41 -29.64 -8.45
C ARG A 6 1.65 -30.35 -7.12
N ASN A 7 2.91 -30.42 -6.71
CA ASN A 7 3.28 -30.82 -5.36
C ASN A 7 2.75 -29.79 -4.37
N LYS A 8 1.74 -30.17 -3.58
CA LYS A 8 1.32 -29.44 -2.38
C LYS A 8 2.36 -29.69 -1.29
N PRO A 9 2.89 -28.68 -0.60
CA PRO A 9 3.63 -28.92 0.63
C PRO A 9 2.64 -29.42 1.70
N VAL A 10 2.96 -30.58 2.26
CA VAL A 10 2.30 -31.14 3.43
C VAL A 10 2.52 -30.17 4.59
N ILE A 11 1.47 -29.42 4.95
CA ILE A 11 1.42 -28.67 6.20
C ILE A 11 1.37 -29.72 7.31
N LYS A 12 2.54 -30.05 7.83
CA LYS A 12 2.70 -30.87 9.03
C LYS A 12 2.03 -30.11 10.16
N GLY A 13 0.96 -30.69 10.71
CA GLY A 13 0.19 -30.10 11.79
C GLY A 13 1.09 -29.65 12.93
N ILE A 14 1.12 -28.35 13.17
CA ILE A 14 1.60 -27.79 14.43
C ILE A 14 0.56 -28.23 15.45
N GLN A 15 0.86 -29.30 16.18
CA GLN A 15 0.20 -29.59 17.44
C GLN A 15 0.38 -28.34 18.30
N THR A 16 -0.70 -27.62 18.59
CA THR A 16 -0.75 -26.65 19.67
C THR A 16 -0.91 -27.42 20.98
N PRO A 17 0.11 -27.57 21.82
CA PRO A 17 -0.08 -28.16 23.14
C PRO A 17 -0.51 -27.04 24.09
N LYS A 18 -1.62 -27.26 24.80
CA LYS A 18 -1.84 -26.77 26.17
C LYS A 18 -1.66 -25.26 26.43
N LYS A 19 -2.03 -24.37 25.52
CA LYS A 19 -1.93 -22.92 25.77
C LYS A 19 -2.84 -22.44 26.92
N GLU A 20 -3.91 -23.17 27.18
CA GLU A 20 -4.94 -22.82 28.18
C GLU A 20 -4.61 -23.35 29.59
N VAL A 21 -4.07 -24.57 29.69
CA VAL A 21 -3.64 -25.17 30.96
C VAL A 21 -2.42 -24.44 31.54
N ILE A 22 -1.46 -24.06 30.69
CA ILE A 22 -0.28 -23.29 31.14
C ILE A 22 -0.69 -21.91 31.67
N ARG A 23 -1.74 -21.28 31.10
CA ARG A 23 -2.17 -19.93 31.48
C ARG A 23 -2.86 -19.87 32.84
N LEU A 24 -3.63 -20.89 33.20
CA LEU A 24 -4.33 -20.93 34.49
C LEU A 24 -3.35 -21.15 35.65
N ASP A 25 -2.39 -22.07 35.48
CA ASP A 25 -1.35 -22.34 36.47
C ASP A 25 -0.37 -21.16 36.60
N SER A 26 -0.12 -20.45 35.50
CA SER A 26 0.68 -19.22 35.46
C SER A 26 0.09 -18.06 36.28
N ILE A 27 -1.24 -17.91 36.28
CA ILE A 27 -1.91 -16.84 37.03
C ILE A 27 -1.95 -17.21 38.52
N ARG A 28 -2.20 -18.49 38.84
CA ARG A 28 -2.17 -19.00 40.21
C ARG A 28 -0.80 -18.91 40.87
N MET A 29 0.29 -18.93 40.09
CA MET A 29 1.64 -18.72 40.62
C MET A 29 1.87 -17.30 41.16
N LEU A 30 1.05 -16.30 40.80
CA LEU A 30 1.21 -14.91 41.27
C LEU A 30 0.46 -14.62 42.57
N ASP A 31 -0.61 -15.35 42.84
CA ASP A 31 -1.39 -15.20 44.07
C ASP A 31 -0.69 -15.87 45.26
N PRO A 32 -0.82 -15.34 46.48
CA PRO A 32 -0.42 -16.05 47.68
C PRO A 32 -0.97 -17.47 47.71
N SER A 33 -0.13 -18.47 47.93
CA SER A 33 -0.54 -19.88 48.00
C SER A 33 -1.55 -20.15 49.12
N ARG A 34 -1.59 -19.27 50.13
CA ARG A 34 -2.49 -19.34 51.29
C ARG A 34 -3.44 -18.16 51.30
N SER A 35 -4.68 -18.42 51.70
CA SER A 35 -5.70 -17.40 51.92
C SER A 35 -5.87 -17.01 53.39
N LYS A 36 -5.19 -17.70 54.32
CA LYS A 36 -5.30 -17.50 55.76
C LYS A 36 -3.93 -17.56 56.44
N LEU A 37 -3.81 -16.84 57.55
CA LEU A 37 -2.65 -16.85 58.43
C LEU A 37 -2.76 -18.03 59.40
N ASP A 38 -1.87 -19.01 59.26
CA ASP A 38 -1.94 -20.27 60.01
C ASP A 38 -1.21 -20.21 61.37
N THR A 39 -0.35 -19.20 61.58
CA THR A 39 0.43 -19.08 62.82
C THR A 39 -0.13 -18.03 63.76
N HIS A 40 -0.08 -18.29 65.06
CA HIS A 40 -0.54 -17.35 66.07
C HIS A 40 0.26 -16.04 66.06
N GLU A 41 1.55 -16.08 65.72
CA GLU A 41 2.40 -14.91 65.61
C GLU A 41 1.94 -13.97 64.50
N THR A 42 1.60 -14.50 63.33
CA THR A 42 1.15 -13.68 62.18
C THR A 42 -0.25 -13.13 62.41
N GLN A 43 -1.15 -13.93 62.99
CA GLN A 43 -2.46 -13.45 63.44
C GLN A 43 -2.33 -12.32 64.48
N ARG A 44 -1.38 -12.44 65.42
CA ARG A 44 -1.14 -11.40 66.43
C ARG A 44 -0.64 -10.10 65.81
N ILE A 45 0.25 -10.17 64.82
CA ILE A 45 0.71 -8.98 64.09
C ILE A 45 -0.48 -8.25 63.47
N ILE A 46 -1.35 -8.96 62.73
CA ILE A 46 -2.54 -8.34 62.12
C ILE A 46 -3.51 -7.80 63.17
N SER A 47 -3.75 -8.52 64.26
CA SER A 47 -4.61 -8.05 65.35
C SER A 47 -4.09 -6.75 65.97
N VAL A 48 -2.77 -6.59 66.11
CA VAL A 48 -2.17 -5.34 66.61
C VAL A 48 -2.36 -4.21 65.61
N LEU A 49 -2.25 -4.48 64.30
CA LEU A 49 -2.53 -3.48 63.25
C LEU A 49 -4.01 -3.07 63.26
N ASP A 50 -4.93 -4.03 63.39
CA ASP A 50 -6.37 -3.78 63.46
C ASP A 50 -6.73 -2.95 64.71
N GLU A 51 -6.13 -3.27 65.87
CA GLU A 51 -6.30 -2.48 67.10
C GLU A 51 -5.74 -1.06 66.95
N MET A 52 -4.59 -0.90 66.28
CA MET A 52 -4.02 0.42 65.99
C MET A 52 -4.91 1.26 65.08
N ILE A 53 -5.53 0.66 64.05
CA ILE A 53 -6.48 1.37 63.18
C ILE A 53 -7.64 1.92 64.01
N VAL A 54 -8.23 1.10 64.88
CA VAL A 54 -9.34 1.54 65.75
C VAL A 54 -8.90 2.67 66.67
N LYS A 55 -7.71 2.59 67.28
CA LYS A 55 -7.17 3.65 68.13
C LYS A 55 -6.89 4.94 67.36
N LEU A 56 -6.37 4.85 66.15
CA LEU A 56 -6.12 6.01 65.28
C LEU A 56 -7.43 6.68 64.87
N GLU A 57 -8.43 5.90 64.46
CA GLU A 57 -9.77 6.41 64.17
C GLU A 57 -10.33 7.17 65.37
N LEU A 58 -10.37 6.55 66.56
CA LEU A 58 -10.90 7.20 67.76
C LEU A 58 -10.11 8.45 68.17
N SER A 59 -8.77 8.39 68.11
CA SER A 59 -7.91 9.54 68.42
C SER A 59 -8.18 10.71 67.48
N SER A 60 -8.47 10.42 66.20
CA SER A 60 -8.78 11.45 65.22
C SER A 60 -10.11 12.16 65.45
N LEU A 61 -11.02 11.57 66.23
CA LEU A 61 -12.30 12.19 66.59
C LEU A 61 -12.16 13.16 67.76
N ILE A 62 -11.13 13.02 68.60
CA ILE A 62 -10.96 13.82 69.83
C ILE A 62 -11.03 15.34 69.55
N PRO A 63 -10.32 15.91 68.56
CA PRO A 63 -10.43 17.34 68.28
C PRO A 63 -11.85 17.77 67.91
N CYS A 64 -12.55 17.02 67.05
CA CYS A 64 -13.92 17.34 66.64
C CYS A 64 -14.92 17.25 67.80
N ILE A 65 -14.72 16.31 68.71
CA ILE A 65 -15.54 16.16 69.91
C ILE A 65 -15.31 17.35 70.84
N ILE A 66 -14.05 17.77 71.05
CA ILE A 66 -13.70 18.92 71.88
C ILE A 66 -14.31 20.22 71.33
N ASP A 67 -14.28 20.42 70.01
CA ASP A 67 -14.85 21.61 69.35
C ASP A 67 -16.36 21.77 69.60
N SER A 68 -17.06 20.69 69.97
CA SER A 68 -18.51 20.68 70.20
C SER A 68 -18.88 19.85 71.44
N LEU A 69 -18.08 19.98 72.49
CA LEU A 69 -18.17 19.13 73.69
C LEU A 69 -19.57 19.17 74.34
N ASP A 70 -20.21 20.34 74.38
CA ASP A 70 -21.55 20.51 74.94
C ASP A 70 -22.60 19.60 74.29
N SER A 71 -22.46 19.33 72.98
CA SER A 71 -23.37 18.47 72.24
C SER A 71 -23.15 16.97 72.51
N PHE A 72 -21.95 16.61 73.00
CA PHE A 72 -21.56 15.23 73.26
C PHE A 72 -21.53 14.88 74.75
N ALA A 73 -21.58 15.85 75.65
CA ALA A 73 -21.40 15.68 77.09
C ALA A 73 -22.37 14.65 77.70
N ASP A 74 -23.67 14.71 77.33
CA ASP A 74 -24.70 13.78 77.80
C ASP A 74 -24.42 12.33 77.36
N MET A 75 -23.89 12.15 76.14
CA MET A 75 -23.59 10.85 75.57
C MET A 75 -22.27 10.26 76.12
N LEU A 76 -21.26 11.12 76.34
CA LEU A 76 -19.95 10.73 76.84
C LEU A 76 -19.95 10.46 78.35
N GLY A 77 -20.86 11.09 79.08
CA GLY A 77 -20.90 11.04 80.53
C GLY A 77 -19.79 11.88 81.20
N PRO A 78 -19.88 12.08 82.52
CA PRO A 78 -19.04 13.05 83.23
C PRO A 78 -17.55 12.66 83.27
N GLU A 79 -17.24 11.36 83.31
CA GLU A 79 -15.86 10.88 83.39
C GLU A 79 -15.07 11.20 82.12
N ILE A 80 -15.62 10.86 80.94
CA ILE A 80 -14.98 11.10 79.65
C ILE A 80 -14.98 12.59 79.31
N THR A 81 -16.08 13.29 79.65
CA THR A 81 -16.18 14.74 79.44
C THR A 81 -15.13 15.51 80.25
N ASN A 82 -14.91 15.14 81.51
CA ASN A 82 -13.86 15.77 82.33
C ASN A 82 -12.45 15.49 81.77
N ASP A 83 -12.16 14.26 81.35
CA ASP A 83 -10.86 13.92 80.74
C ASP A 83 -10.61 14.70 79.44
N LEU A 84 -11.65 14.96 78.64
CA LEU A 84 -11.59 15.80 77.44
C LEU A 84 -11.38 17.29 77.76
N ILE A 85 -12.01 17.81 78.82
CA ILE A 85 -11.79 19.18 79.30
C ILE A 85 -10.34 19.36 79.74
N GLU A 86 -9.80 18.41 80.52
CA GLU A 86 -8.40 18.44 80.94
C GLU A 86 -7.46 18.32 79.73
N HIS A 87 -7.78 17.47 78.75
CA HIS A 87 -7.03 17.40 77.49
C HIS A 87 -6.99 18.74 76.76
N GLN A 88 -8.13 19.43 76.66
CA GLN A 88 -8.24 20.73 76.02
C GLN A 88 -7.40 21.79 76.75
N LYS A 89 -7.41 21.80 78.10
CA LYS A 89 -6.56 22.69 78.89
C LYS A 89 -5.08 22.48 78.60
N LEU A 90 -4.62 21.23 78.63
CA LEU A 90 -3.23 20.86 78.30
C LEU A 90 -2.85 21.26 76.86
N SER A 91 -3.79 21.11 75.91
CA SER A 91 -3.57 21.51 74.52
C SER A 91 -3.43 23.02 74.37
N SER A 92 -4.28 23.80 75.06
CA SER A 92 -4.20 25.26 75.06
C SER A 92 -2.91 25.76 75.73
N GLU A 93 -2.51 25.15 76.84
CA GLU A 93 -1.23 25.46 77.51
C GLU A 93 -0.04 25.23 76.57
N ARG A 94 -0.07 24.16 75.77
CA ARG A 94 0.97 23.88 74.77
C ARG A 94 1.02 24.97 73.70
N GLU A 95 -0.13 25.35 73.16
CA GLU A 95 -0.21 26.39 72.13
C GLU A 95 0.30 27.74 72.65
N HIS A 96 -0.02 28.08 73.91
CA HIS A 96 0.50 29.27 74.58
C HIS A 96 2.02 29.24 74.76
N LEU A 97 2.58 28.11 75.21
CA LEU A 97 4.03 27.95 75.34
C LEU A 97 4.75 28.06 73.99
N LEU A 98 4.19 27.47 72.93
CA LEU A 98 4.72 27.58 71.56
C LEU A 98 4.67 29.00 71.02
N SER A 99 3.61 29.75 71.34
CA SER A 99 3.49 31.16 70.97
C SER A 99 4.51 32.03 71.70
N SER A 100 4.76 31.78 72.99
CA SER A 100 5.76 32.51 73.79
C SER A 100 7.21 32.25 73.33
N PHE A 101 7.46 31.09 72.71
CA PHE A 101 8.79 30.70 72.21
C PHE A 101 9.25 31.55 71.01
N GLN A 102 8.33 32.22 70.31
CA GLN A 102 8.68 33.09 69.18
C GLN A 102 9.19 34.47 69.63
N GLU A 103 9.07 34.82 70.91
CA GLU A 103 9.30 36.18 71.42
C GLU A 103 10.53 36.34 72.36
N GLU A 104 11.22 35.26 72.78
CA GLU A 104 12.24 35.32 73.86
C GLU A 104 13.65 34.79 73.50
N ASP A 105 14.69 35.43 74.08
CA ASP A 105 16.13 35.20 73.85
C ASP A 105 16.67 33.82 74.28
N SER A 106 17.77 33.41 73.65
CA SER A 106 18.37 32.05 73.65
C SER A 106 18.72 31.40 75.01
N SER A 107 18.65 32.11 76.14
CA SER A 107 19.05 31.60 77.46
C SER A 107 17.95 30.81 78.20
N ARG A 108 16.68 30.97 77.83
CA ARG A 108 15.53 30.21 78.39
C ARG A 108 15.10 28.99 77.58
N ALA A 109 15.79 28.73 76.48
CA ALA A 109 15.40 27.71 75.51
C ALA A 109 15.47 26.27 76.04
N GLU A 110 16.33 25.99 77.03
CA GLU A 110 16.49 24.63 77.58
C GLU A 110 15.38 24.28 78.58
N GLU A 111 15.07 25.17 79.52
CA GLU A 111 13.94 24.99 80.46
C GLU A 111 12.58 24.93 79.73
N GLN A 112 12.39 25.75 78.69
CA GLN A 112 11.18 25.70 77.86
C GLN A 112 11.05 24.39 77.08
N ARG A 113 12.17 23.80 76.62
CA ARG A 113 12.17 22.48 75.96
C ARG A 113 11.77 21.36 76.93
N ASP A 114 12.27 21.39 78.16
CA ASP A 114 11.91 20.41 79.18
C ASP A 114 10.42 20.51 79.54
N CYS A 115 9.88 21.72 79.69
CA CYS A 115 8.46 21.97 79.90
C CYS A 115 7.60 21.44 78.74
N LEU A 116 8.00 21.69 77.49
CA LEU A 116 7.30 21.15 76.31
C LEU A 116 7.36 19.62 76.28
N CYS A 117 8.50 19.01 76.63
CA CYS A 117 8.65 17.56 76.69
C CYS A 117 7.71 16.93 77.74
N LEU A 118 7.64 17.53 78.93
CA LEU A 118 6.69 17.11 79.97
C LEU A 118 5.25 17.25 79.50
N LEU A 119 4.90 18.39 78.91
CA LEU A 119 3.54 18.64 78.42
C LEU A 119 3.15 17.67 77.29
N GLU A 120 4.07 17.30 76.41
CA GLU A 120 3.85 16.24 75.42
C GLU A 120 3.56 14.88 76.07
N GLN A 121 4.25 14.54 77.16
CA GLN A 121 3.99 13.32 77.91
C GLN A 121 2.60 13.35 78.56
N HIS A 122 2.19 14.50 79.11
CA HIS A 122 0.85 14.71 79.67
C HIS A 122 -0.25 14.63 78.61
N LEU A 123 -0.03 15.19 77.42
CA LEU A 123 -0.96 15.05 76.29
C LEU A 123 -1.06 13.57 75.85
N LYS A 124 0.07 12.86 75.76
CA LYS A 124 0.10 11.43 75.43
C LYS A 124 -0.61 10.58 76.49
N SER A 125 -0.48 10.88 77.78
CA SER A 125 -1.20 10.16 78.84
C SER A 125 -2.70 10.47 78.82
N SER A 126 -3.06 11.74 78.62
CA SER A 126 -4.45 12.18 78.50
C SER A 126 -5.17 11.47 77.34
N VAL A 127 -4.60 11.45 76.14
CA VAL A 127 -5.18 10.71 74.99
C VAL A 127 -5.31 9.21 75.31
N ARG A 128 -4.30 8.60 75.94
CA ARG A 128 -4.36 7.18 76.33
C ARG A 128 -5.48 6.90 77.33
N ASN A 129 -5.70 7.79 78.30
CA ASN A 129 -6.78 7.67 79.28
C ASN A 129 -8.15 7.76 78.60
N ILE A 130 -8.35 8.77 77.75
CA ILE A 130 -9.58 8.95 76.97
C ILE A 130 -9.84 7.71 76.11
N LEU A 131 -8.85 7.23 75.37
CA LEU A 131 -8.98 6.02 74.55
C LEU A 131 -9.33 4.79 75.39
N ARG A 132 -8.77 4.65 76.59
CA ARG A 132 -9.09 3.53 77.49
C ARG A 132 -10.57 3.56 77.90
N LEU A 133 -11.10 4.74 78.24
CA LEU A 133 -12.50 4.91 78.62
C LEU A 133 -13.44 4.69 77.42
N LEU A 134 -13.07 5.19 76.23
CA LEU A 134 -13.83 4.96 75.00
C LEU A 134 -13.87 3.48 74.62
N LEU A 135 -12.72 2.81 74.60
CA LEU A 135 -12.61 1.39 74.24
C LEU A 135 -13.29 0.46 75.25
N ALA A 136 -13.45 0.88 76.51
CA ALA A 136 -14.24 0.16 77.50
C ALA A 136 -15.74 0.14 77.15
N ASN A 137 -16.21 1.07 76.30
CA ASN A 137 -17.62 1.21 75.87
C ASN A 137 -17.76 1.15 74.34
N PRO A 138 -17.76 -0.04 73.72
CA PRO A 138 -17.82 -0.18 72.26
C PRO A 138 -19.05 0.45 71.59
N SER A 139 -20.20 0.46 72.26
CA SER A 139 -21.43 1.09 71.77
C SER A 139 -21.29 2.61 71.62
N LEU A 140 -20.63 3.25 72.60
CA LEU A 140 -20.32 4.68 72.57
C LEU A 140 -19.38 5.01 71.41
N CYS A 141 -18.34 4.21 71.18
CA CYS A 141 -17.44 4.37 70.03
C CYS A 141 -18.18 4.32 68.70
N GLN A 142 -19.16 3.42 68.57
CA GLN A 142 -19.92 3.30 67.33
C GLN A 142 -20.86 4.50 67.14
N ALA A 143 -21.54 4.95 68.20
CA ALA A 143 -22.37 6.15 68.16
C ALA A 143 -21.56 7.41 67.78
N LEU A 144 -20.39 7.59 68.40
CA LEU A 144 -19.46 8.68 68.08
C LEU A 144 -19.02 8.66 66.61
N LYS A 145 -18.71 7.48 66.05
CA LYS A 145 -18.34 7.36 64.64
C LYS A 145 -19.45 7.81 63.71
N TYR A 146 -20.72 7.53 64.02
CA TYR A 146 -21.85 7.97 63.18
C TYR A 146 -22.12 9.48 63.30
N GLU A 147 -22.10 10.03 64.52
CA GLU A 147 -22.33 11.46 64.76
C GLU A 147 -21.21 12.35 64.19
N VAL A 148 -19.95 11.90 64.29
CA VAL A 148 -18.78 12.66 63.82
C VAL A 148 -18.46 12.36 62.34
N CYS A 149 -19.11 11.36 61.72
CA CYS A 149 -18.84 10.86 60.36
C CYS A 149 -18.89 11.93 59.24
N GLY A 150 -19.49 13.09 59.50
CA GLY A 150 -19.60 14.19 58.54
C GLY A 150 -18.43 15.18 58.52
N ARG A 151 -17.48 15.10 59.46
CA ARG A 151 -16.33 16.01 59.54
C ARG A 151 -15.05 15.27 59.14
N TRP A 152 -14.43 15.70 58.04
CA TRP A 152 -13.15 15.16 57.58
C TRP A 152 -12.07 15.43 58.62
N SER A 153 -11.55 14.37 59.26
CA SER A 153 -10.41 14.52 60.15
C SER A 153 -9.15 14.74 59.31
N SER A 154 -8.27 15.64 59.76
CA SER A 154 -6.95 15.85 59.13
C SER A 154 -6.12 14.56 59.07
N ALA A 155 -6.45 13.57 59.91
CA ALA A 155 -5.80 12.27 59.99
C ALA A 155 -6.34 11.22 58.99
N GLU A 156 -7.37 11.50 58.19
CA GLU A 156 -7.99 10.51 57.30
C GLU A 156 -6.99 9.90 56.30
N ALA A 157 -6.11 10.73 55.73
CA ALA A 157 -5.06 10.26 54.84
C ALA A 157 -4.11 9.27 55.55
N PHE A 158 -3.79 9.53 56.81
CA PHE A 158 -2.93 8.65 57.62
C PHE A 158 -3.65 7.35 57.99
N ILE A 159 -4.92 7.41 58.38
CA ILE A 159 -5.75 6.23 58.68
C ILE A 159 -5.85 5.35 57.43
N LYS A 160 -6.13 5.94 56.26
CA LYS A 160 -6.18 5.23 54.98
C LYS A 160 -4.85 4.56 54.65
N ALA A 161 -3.74 5.29 54.73
CA ALA A 161 -2.41 4.73 54.50
C ALA A 161 -2.10 3.57 55.47
N PHE A 162 -2.55 3.66 56.71
CA PHE A 162 -2.37 2.59 57.69
C PHE A 162 -3.23 1.36 57.39
N ARG A 163 -4.46 1.51 56.88
CA ARG A 163 -5.26 0.39 56.36
C ARG A 163 -4.59 -0.29 55.17
N GLU A 164 -4.02 0.49 54.25
CA GLU A 164 -3.24 -0.02 53.12
C GLU A 164 -2.01 -0.79 53.60
N PHE A 165 -1.27 -0.24 54.56
CA PHE A 165 -0.14 -0.92 55.20
C PHE A 165 -0.55 -2.24 55.86
N ARG A 166 -1.68 -2.26 56.58
CA ARG A 166 -2.23 -3.48 57.17
C ARG A 166 -2.53 -4.55 56.11
N ASN A 167 -3.13 -4.16 54.99
CA ASN A 167 -3.42 -5.09 53.89
C ASN A 167 -2.13 -5.60 53.23
N PHE A 168 -1.16 -4.71 53.00
CA PHE A 168 0.16 -5.08 52.51
C PHE A 168 0.85 -6.08 53.44
N MET A 169 0.85 -5.83 54.76
CA MET A 169 1.41 -6.76 55.75
C MET A 169 0.69 -8.10 55.73
N HIS A 170 -0.63 -8.11 55.58
CA HIS A 170 -1.39 -9.35 55.44
C HIS A 170 -0.96 -10.16 54.22
N GLU A 171 -0.84 -9.54 53.04
CA GLU A 171 -0.34 -10.19 51.82
C GLU A 171 1.09 -10.72 51.98
N ARG A 172 1.97 -9.93 52.61
CA ARG A 172 3.34 -10.34 52.90
C ARG A 172 3.41 -11.54 53.85
N LEU A 173 2.56 -11.58 54.87
CA LEU A 173 2.53 -12.67 55.84
C LEU A 173 1.88 -13.95 55.27
N LEU A 174 1.05 -13.83 54.24
CA LEU A 174 0.52 -14.98 53.48
C LEU A 174 1.54 -15.60 52.51
N THR A 175 2.61 -14.87 52.19
CA THR A 175 3.59 -15.28 51.16
C THR A 175 4.85 -15.85 51.79
N SER A 176 5.22 -17.07 51.41
CA SER A 176 6.48 -17.70 51.85
C SER A 176 7.70 -17.09 51.14
N PRO A 177 8.88 -17.01 51.78
CA PRO A 177 10.11 -16.59 51.10
C PRO A 177 10.49 -17.42 49.87
N LEU A 178 10.10 -18.71 49.84
CA LEU A 178 10.30 -19.56 48.68
C LEU A 178 9.34 -19.19 47.55
N GLU A 179 8.08 -19.00 47.88
CA GLU A 179 7.02 -18.61 46.94
C GLU A 179 7.34 -17.26 46.28
N GLU A 180 7.86 -16.30 47.06
CA GLU A 180 8.33 -15.01 46.53
C GLU A 180 9.46 -15.19 45.51
N LYS A 181 10.43 -16.07 45.78
CA LYS A 181 11.51 -16.37 44.82
C LYS A 181 10.98 -17.03 43.55
N GLU A 182 10.05 -17.95 43.68
CA GLU A 182 9.40 -18.61 42.54
C GLU A 182 8.62 -17.61 41.68
N LYS A 183 7.91 -16.66 42.31
CA LYS A 183 7.23 -15.55 41.63
C LYS A 183 8.21 -14.67 40.85
N ILE A 184 9.32 -14.27 41.49
CA ILE A 184 10.36 -13.45 40.85
C ILE A 184 10.92 -14.17 39.61
N GLN A 185 11.35 -15.42 39.77
CA GLN A 185 11.89 -16.21 38.65
C GLN A 185 10.87 -16.38 37.53
N PHE A 186 9.61 -16.64 37.88
CA PHE A 186 8.53 -16.76 36.90
C PHE A 186 8.30 -15.46 36.11
N MET A 187 8.32 -14.31 36.77
CA MET A 187 8.20 -13.01 36.09
C MET A 187 9.39 -12.70 35.19
N GLU A 188 10.61 -13.06 35.61
CA GLU A 188 11.83 -12.93 34.79
C GLU A 188 11.74 -13.80 33.52
N ASP A 189 11.30 -15.06 33.66
CA ASP A 189 11.09 -15.97 32.56
C ASP A 189 10.04 -15.46 31.56
N ILE A 190 8.91 -14.94 32.05
CA ILE A 190 7.91 -14.30 31.21
C ILE A 190 8.50 -13.11 30.47
N SER A 191 9.24 -12.25 31.17
CA SER A 191 9.85 -11.04 30.59
C SER A 191 10.82 -11.39 29.48
N LEU A 192 11.64 -12.43 29.68
CA LEU A 192 12.57 -12.95 28.67
C LEU A 192 11.82 -13.50 27.45
N ARG A 193 10.74 -14.27 27.66
CA ARG A 193 9.90 -14.77 26.56
C ARG A 193 9.24 -13.64 25.79
N ILE A 194 8.72 -12.63 26.48
CA ILE A 194 8.13 -11.44 25.86
C ILE A 194 9.18 -10.76 24.98
N LYS A 195 10.38 -10.50 25.51
CA LYS A 195 11.48 -9.88 24.77
C LYS A 195 11.81 -10.65 23.48
N LYS A 196 12.02 -11.97 23.60
CA LYS A 196 12.29 -12.82 22.43
C LYS A 196 11.15 -12.81 21.41
N ASN A 197 9.91 -12.85 21.88
CA ASN A 197 8.74 -12.80 21.01
C ASN A 197 8.64 -11.45 20.28
N THR A 198 8.90 -10.34 20.97
CA THR A 198 8.96 -9.02 20.33
C THR A 198 10.06 -8.94 19.27
N GLU A 199 11.27 -9.44 19.56
CA GLU A 199 12.37 -9.48 18.58
C GLU A 199 11.98 -10.28 17.33
N THR A 200 11.46 -11.50 17.50
CA THR A 200 11.00 -12.32 16.37
C THR A 200 9.88 -11.65 15.58
N LEU A 201 8.93 -11.00 16.25
CA LEU A 201 7.83 -10.28 15.61
C LEU A 201 8.34 -9.08 14.82
N THR A 202 9.34 -8.34 15.33
CA THR A 202 9.95 -7.23 14.60
C THR A 202 10.72 -7.70 13.36
N ALA A 203 11.47 -8.80 13.46
CA ALA A 203 12.17 -9.40 12.33
C ALA A 203 11.19 -9.84 11.23
N LEU A 204 10.14 -10.58 11.61
CA LEU A 204 9.11 -11.02 10.65
C LEU A 204 8.37 -9.86 9.99
N LYS A 205 8.11 -8.78 10.73
CA LYS A 205 7.52 -7.55 10.14
C LYS A 205 8.46 -6.90 9.12
N ALA A 206 9.77 -6.87 9.40
CA ALA A 206 10.76 -6.33 8.47
C ALA A 206 10.86 -7.19 7.20
N GLU A 207 10.89 -8.51 7.33
CA GLU A 207 10.89 -9.45 6.18
C GLU A 207 9.63 -9.30 5.32
N LEU A 208 8.47 -9.13 5.95
CA LEU A 208 7.21 -8.90 5.24
C LEU A 208 7.25 -7.58 4.46
N ALA A 209 7.72 -6.50 5.08
CA ALA A 209 7.86 -5.20 4.43
C ALA A 209 8.82 -5.27 3.22
N ALA A 210 9.98 -5.91 3.37
CA ALA A 210 10.93 -6.10 2.29
C ALA A 210 10.33 -6.93 1.13
N THR A 211 9.55 -7.96 1.45
CA THR A 211 8.87 -8.80 0.44
C THR A 211 7.80 -8.01 -0.32
N ILE A 212 7.03 -7.17 0.37
CA ILE A 212 6.04 -6.28 -0.25
C ILE A 212 6.74 -5.30 -1.18
N GLN A 213 7.80 -4.63 -0.72
CA GLN A 213 8.56 -3.69 -1.54
C GLN A 213 9.12 -4.34 -2.80
N SER A 214 9.75 -5.52 -2.68
CA SER A 214 10.28 -6.25 -3.84
C SER A 214 9.19 -6.66 -4.83
N ARG A 215 7.98 -6.96 -4.34
CA ARG A 215 6.83 -7.22 -5.20
C ARG A 215 6.39 -5.96 -5.93
N ASP A 216 6.25 -4.84 -5.23
CA ASP A 216 5.83 -3.57 -5.81
C ASP A 216 6.82 -3.08 -6.89
N GLU A 217 8.13 -3.26 -6.66
CA GLU A 217 9.17 -3.01 -7.67
C GLU A 217 8.96 -3.86 -8.94
N LYS A 218 8.65 -5.15 -8.80
CA LYS A 218 8.35 -6.02 -9.94
C LYS A 218 7.07 -5.61 -10.66
N ASP A 219 6.02 -5.27 -9.92
CA ASP A 219 4.74 -4.83 -10.48
C ASP A 219 4.92 -3.51 -11.27
N ASN A 220 5.77 -2.60 -10.79
CA ASN A 220 6.16 -1.39 -11.52
C ASN A 220 6.91 -1.70 -12.82
N VAL A 221 7.92 -2.58 -12.78
CA VAL A 221 8.66 -3.00 -13.99
C VAL A 221 7.72 -3.65 -15.02
N ILE A 222 6.78 -4.49 -14.58
CA ILE A 222 5.78 -5.10 -15.47
C ILE A 222 4.90 -4.03 -16.12
N LYS A 223 4.48 -3.02 -15.36
CA LYS A 223 3.69 -1.90 -15.88
C LYS A 223 4.45 -1.09 -16.91
N ASP A 224 5.72 -0.77 -16.65
CA ASP A 224 6.57 -0.01 -17.58
C ASP A 224 6.81 -0.78 -18.88
N LEU A 225 7.15 -2.07 -18.79
CA LEU A 225 7.31 -2.93 -19.96
C LEU A 225 6.02 -3.03 -20.79
N LYS A 226 4.86 -3.10 -20.13
CA LYS A 226 3.55 -3.12 -20.81
C LYS A 226 3.31 -1.81 -21.58
N ASN A 227 3.66 -0.67 -20.98
CA ASN A 227 3.54 0.64 -21.63
C ASN A 227 4.49 0.73 -22.84
N SER A 228 5.77 0.38 -22.67
CA SER A 228 6.74 0.40 -23.77
C SER A 228 6.33 -0.53 -24.92
N LEU A 229 5.78 -1.71 -24.62
CA LEU A 229 5.28 -2.62 -25.64
C LEU A 229 4.09 -2.01 -26.40
N GLN A 230 3.19 -1.34 -25.70
CA GLN A 230 2.05 -0.65 -26.32
C GLN A 230 2.53 0.49 -27.23
N ASP A 231 3.54 1.25 -26.81
CA ASP A 231 4.14 2.32 -27.61
C ASP A 231 4.80 1.78 -28.88
N VAL A 232 5.57 0.70 -28.77
CA VAL A 232 6.16 0.03 -29.94
C VAL A 232 5.08 -0.47 -30.90
N ALA A 233 4.01 -1.07 -30.40
CA ALA A 233 2.89 -1.53 -31.22
C ALA A 233 2.18 -0.38 -31.95
N ASN A 234 1.97 0.75 -31.25
CA ASN A 234 1.37 1.95 -31.82
C ASN A 234 2.28 2.57 -32.90
N ASN A 235 3.58 2.71 -32.60
CA ASN A 235 4.57 3.25 -33.53
C ASN A 235 4.71 2.37 -34.78
N TYR A 236 4.72 1.04 -34.61
CA TYR A 236 4.72 0.10 -35.72
C TYR A 236 3.48 0.29 -36.62
N LYS A 237 2.29 0.41 -36.01
CA LYS A 237 1.04 0.64 -36.76
C LYS A 237 1.10 1.96 -37.56
N ILE A 238 1.62 3.03 -36.96
CA ILE A 238 1.80 4.32 -37.64
C ILE A 238 2.80 4.17 -38.80
N SER A 239 3.94 3.52 -38.56
CA SER A 239 4.97 3.31 -39.57
C SER A 239 4.44 2.50 -40.76
N VAL A 240 3.68 1.43 -40.53
CA VAL A 240 3.05 0.65 -41.60
C VAL A 240 2.06 1.49 -42.43
N LEU A 241 1.27 2.35 -41.78
CA LEU A 241 0.36 3.26 -42.48
C LEU A 241 1.12 4.28 -43.34
N GLN A 242 2.21 4.84 -42.80
CA GLN A 242 3.07 5.78 -43.53
C GLN A 242 3.73 5.11 -44.75
N ILE A 243 4.33 3.92 -44.58
CA ILE A 243 4.97 3.18 -45.67
C ILE A 243 3.96 2.86 -46.77
N ARG A 244 2.73 2.46 -46.40
CA ARG A 244 1.67 2.20 -47.37
C ARG A 244 1.30 3.47 -48.15
N GLN A 245 1.08 4.58 -47.45
CA GLN A 245 0.71 5.85 -48.07
C GLN A 245 1.81 6.37 -49.01
N GLU A 246 3.07 6.26 -48.58
CA GLU A 246 4.22 6.62 -49.40
C GLU A 246 4.31 5.74 -50.65
N GLY A 247 4.13 4.43 -50.50
CA GLY A 247 4.09 3.49 -51.62
C GLY A 247 2.97 3.80 -52.63
N GLU A 248 1.78 4.17 -52.16
CA GLU A 248 0.66 4.58 -53.03
C GLU A 248 0.96 5.88 -53.79
N ASN A 249 1.61 6.85 -53.14
CA ASN A 249 2.02 8.10 -53.77
C ASN A 249 3.07 7.84 -54.86
N GLN A 250 4.12 7.08 -54.50
CA GLN A 250 5.18 6.68 -55.42
C GLN A 250 4.62 5.94 -56.64
N GLN A 251 3.69 5.00 -56.44
CA GLN A 251 3.04 4.28 -57.54
C GLN A 251 2.27 5.22 -58.48
N LYS A 252 1.56 6.22 -57.95
CA LYS A 252 0.83 7.22 -58.77
C LYS A 252 1.80 8.07 -59.58
N GLU A 253 2.93 8.47 -59.01
CA GLU A 253 3.95 9.25 -59.69
C GLU A 253 4.63 8.45 -60.80
N GLU A 254 5.02 7.21 -60.53
CA GLU A 254 5.61 6.31 -61.53
C GLU A 254 4.64 6.01 -62.67
N LEU A 255 3.35 5.81 -62.36
CA LEU A 255 2.32 5.63 -63.37
C LEU A 255 2.23 6.85 -64.29
N ARG A 256 2.14 8.07 -63.73
CA ARG A 256 2.12 9.32 -64.52
C ARG A 256 3.38 9.49 -65.36
N ALA A 257 4.54 9.22 -64.78
CA ALA A 257 5.82 9.30 -65.49
C ALA A 257 5.88 8.29 -66.65
N SER A 258 5.39 7.07 -66.45
CA SER A 258 5.32 6.04 -67.50
C SER A 258 4.35 6.43 -68.62
N GLN A 259 3.17 6.96 -68.29
CA GLN A 259 2.19 7.47 -69.26
C GLN A 259 2.77 8.61 -70.08
N ALA A 260 3.47 9.56 -69.44
CA ALA A 260 4.15 10.65 -70.13
C ALA A 260 5.23 10.15 -71.11
N ARG A 261 5.99 9.11 -70.74
CA ARG A 261 6.97 8.47 -71.64
C ARG A 261 6.29 7.80 -72.83
N CYS A 262 5.21 7.06 -72.60
CA CYS A 262 4.43 6.44 -73.68
C CYS A 262 3.88 7.48 -74.66
N ALA A 263 3.34 8.60 -74.15
CA ALA A 263 2.84 9.68 -74.98
C ALA A 263 3.93 10.29 -75.87
N ARG A 264 5.13 10.54 -75.31
CA ARG A 264 6.29 11.04 -76.08
C ARG A 264 6.72 10.07 -77.18
N LEU A 265 6.90 8.79 -76.84
CA LEU A 265 7.24 7.78 -77.85
C LEU A 265 6.18 7.65 -78.93
N GLN A 266 4.90 7.80 -78.57
CA GLN A 266 3.82 7.79 -79.54
C GLN A 266 3.86 9.01 -80.46
N GLU A 267 4.21 10.19 -79.95
CA GLU A 267 4.46 11.38 -80.76
C GLU A 267 5.64 11.17 -81.72
N ASP A 268 6.78 10.66 -81.23
CA ASP A 268 7.96 10.36 -82.05
C ASP A 268 7.63 9.37 -83.18
N ILE A 269 6.84 8.32 -82.89
CA ILE A 269 6.36 7.37 -83.90
C ILE A 269 5.54 8.08 -84.97
N GLN A 270 4.65 9.00 -84.60
CA GLN A 270 3.84 9.74 -85.57
C GLN A 270 4.69 10.69 -86.40
N GLN A 271 5.66 11.37 -85.79
CA GLN A 271 6.61 12.23 -86.50
C GLN A 271 7.45 11.43 -87.49
N LEU A 272 8.02 10.29 -87.08
CA LEU A 272 8.80 9.42 -87.96
C LEU A 272 7.97 8.84 -89.10
N ARG A 273 6.70 8.48 -88.86
CA ARG A 273 5.77 8.08 -89.92
C ARG A 273 5.54 9.20 -90.93
N ALA A 274 5.34 10.42 -90.46
CA ALA A 274 5.17 11.59 -91.33
C ALA A 274 6.44 11.83 -92.17
N GLN A 275 7.63 11.78 -91.56
CA GLN A 275 8.92 11.90 -92.25
C GLN A 275 9.13 10.81 -93.30
N LEU A 276 8.75 9.56 -93.00
CA LEU A 276 8.82 8.47 -93.96
C LEU A 276 7.89 8.73 -95.14
N CYS A 277 6.66 9.18 -94.90
CA CYS A 277 5.72 9.53 -95.96
C CYS A 277 6.26 10.64 -96.88
N THR A 278 6.88 11.69 -96.32
CA THR A 278 7.49 12.76 -97.14
C THR A 278 8.65 12.23 -97.97
N LEU A 279 9.56 11.46 -97.37
CA LEU A 279 10.68 10.82 -98.09
C LEU A 279 10.21 9.90 -99.21
N VAL A 280 9.15 9.12 -98.98
CA VAL A 280 8.55 8.26 -100.00
C VAL A 280 7.97 9.09 -101.15
N LEU A 281 7.33 10.23 -100.87
CA LEU A 281 6.82 11.14 -101.89
C LEU A 281 7.95 11.81 -102.68
N GLU A 282 8.98 12.34 -102.01
CA GLU A 282 10.17 12.92 -102.65
C GLU A 282 10.92 11.90 -103.52
N HIS A 283 11.08 10.67 -103.02
CA HIS A 283 11.67 9.59 -103.80
C HIS A 283 10.82 9.27 -105.04
N ARG A 284 9.50 9.23 -104.89
CA ARG A 284 8.59 9.00 -106.03
C ARG A 284 8.67 10.14 -107.06
N GLU A 285 8.79 11.39 -106.63
CA GLU A 285 8.94 12.54 -107.52
C GLU A 285 10.29 12.52 -108.26
N SER A 286 11.38 12.23 -107.56
CA SER A 286 12.71 12.09 -108.17
C SER A 286 12.79 10.90 -109.14
N GLU A 287 12.18 9.77 -108.80
CA GLU A 287 12.05 8.61 -109.68
C GLU A 287 11.30 8.97 -110.97
N LEU A 288 10.16 9.66 -110.85
CA LEU A 288 9.40 10.17 -112.00
C LEU A 288 10.22 11.17 -112.84
N ALA A 289 11.04 12.01 -112.22
CA ALA A 289 11.93 12.93 -112.92
C ALA A 289 13.05 12.19 -113.69
N LEU A 290 13.68 11.18 -113.07
CA LEU A 290 14.71 10.36 -113.72
C LEU A 290 14.15 9.55 -114.89
N ARG A 291 12.94 9.00 -114.76
CA ARG A 291 12.24 8.38 -115.90
C ARG A 291 12.12 9.37 -117.05
N LYS A 292 11.69 10.61 -116.80
CA LYS A 292 11.60 11.64 -117.84
C LYS A 292 12.95 11.92 -118.54
N VAL A 293 14.09 11.84 -117.83
CA VAL A 293 15.43 12.06 -118.40
C VAL A 293 15.92 10.83 -119.18
N THR A 294 15.78 9.63 -118.62
CA THR A 294 16.15 8.37 -119.30
C THR A 294 15.31 8.14 -120.56
N TRP A 295 14.04 8.52 -120.59
CA TRP A 295 13.24 8.54 -121.83
C TRP A 295 13.81 9.48 -122.90
N LYS A 296 14.41 10.62 -122.50
CA LYS A 296 15.07 11.53 -123.45
C LYS A 296 16.40 10.96 -123.95
N GLU A 297 17.15 10.28 -123.09
CA GLU A 297 18.50 9.78 -123.40
C GLU A 297 18.49 8.44 -124.16
N SER A 298 17.50 7.57 -123.88
CA SER A 298 17.23 6.36 -124.66
C SER A 298 16.74 6.66 -126.07
N LEU A 299 16.07 7.80 -126.29
CA LEU A 299 15.81 8.30 -127.65
C LEU A 299 17.11 8.61 -128.41
N SER A 300 18.11 9.17 -127.72
CA SER A 300 19.42 9.49 -128.31
C SER A 300 20.29 8.25 -128.58
N ILE A 301 20.29 7.26 -127.67
CA ILE A 301 21.07 6.00 -127.81
C ILE A 301 20.40 5.02 -128.80
N GLY A 302 19.07 5.05 -128.93
CA GLY A 302 18.32 4.31 -129.94
C GLY A 302 18.77 4.61 -131.39
N SER A 303 19.37 5.78 -131.62
CA SER A 303 19.95 6.16 -132.91
C SER A 303 21.25 5.40 -133.27
N LEU A 304 21.99 4.86 -132.29
CA LEU A 304 23.34 4.31 -132.50
C LEU A 304 23.44 2.78 -132.42
N LYS A 305 22.37 2.06 -132.02
CA LYS A 305 22.33 0.58 -131.98
C LYS A 305 21.47 -0.05 -133.09
N LEU A 306 20.95 0.76 -134.01
CA LEU A 306 20.14 0.35 -135.17
C LEU A 306 21.00 0.20 -136.45
N VAL A 307 22.10 -0.56 -136.38
CA VAL A 307 22.95 -0.88 -137.55
C VAL A 307 23.07 -2.39 -137.87
N GLU A 308 22.75 -3.34 -136.99
CA GLU A 308 23.29 -4.72 -137.19
C GLU A 308 22.36 -5.94 -137.01
N LEU A 309 21.03 -5.79 -136.91
CA LEU A 309 20.11 -6.94 -136.90
C LEU A 309 18.98 -6.78 -137.93
N LEU A 310 19.37 -7.10 -139.17
CA LEU A 310 18.66 -7.94 -140.15
C LEU A 310 17.13 -7.87 -140.20
N SER A 311 16.66 -7.22 -141.27
CA SER A 311 15.85 -7.84 -142.34
C SER A 311 14.91 -8.97 -141.93
N GLY A 312 13.64 -8.63 -141.70
CA GLY A 312 12.54 -9.57 -141.49
C GLY A 312 11.24 -8.89 -141.06
N LEU A 313 10.75 -7.94 -141.85
CA LEU A 313 9.38 -7.39 -141.79
C LEU A 313 8.38 -8.41 -142.42
N PRO A 314 7.05 -8.38 -142.17
CA PRO A 314 6.20 -7.19 -141.96
C PRO A 314 5.22 -7.30 -140.76
N ALA A 315 5.02 -6.25 -139.98
CA ALA A 315 4.11 -5.11 -140.14
C ALA A 315 2.72 -5.30 -139.49
N VAL A 316 2.32 -4.21 -138.81
CA VAL A 316 0.96 -3.80 -138.38
C VAL A 316 0.56 -4.13 -136.92
N CYS A 317 0.62 -3.06 -136.10
CA CYS A 317 -0.36 -2.51 -135.15
C CYS A 317 -1.19 -3.46 -134.26
N SER A 318 -1.55 -3.18 -133.01
CA SER A 318 -1.18 -2.26 -131.92
C SER A 318 -2.34 -2.38 -130.91
N ALA A 319 -2.04 -2.31 -129.61
CA ALA A 319 -2.99 -2.24 -128.46
C ALA A 319 -3.73 -3.55 -128.12
N GLN A 320 -3.85 -4.02 -126.87
CA GLN A 320 -3.31 -3.61 -125.57
C GLN A 320 -3.24 -4.89 -124.73
N LEU A 321 -2.06 -5.17 -124.20
CA LEU A 321 -1.73 -6.17 -123.17
C LEU A 321 -1.42 -5.34 -121.89
N PRO A 322 -1.27 -5.90 -120.68
CA PRO A 322 -1.68 -7.24 -120.25
C PRO A 322 -1.98 -7.43 -118.73
N VAL A 323 -2.42 -8.66 -118.44
CA VAL A 323 -1.89 -9.60 -117.42
C VAL A 323 -2.06 -9.26 -115.92
N VAL A 324 -2.78 -10.04 -115.12
CA VAL A 324 -2.78 -11.51 -114.84
C VAL A 324 -1.92 -11.85 -113.61
N VAL A 325 -2.65 -12.31 -112.58
CA VAL A 325 -2.37 -13.49 -111.73
C VAL A 325 -1.36 -13.36 -110.57
N LEU A 326 -1.93 -13.30 -109.35
CA LEU A 326 -1.88 -14.30 -108.23
C LEU A 326 -0.70 -15.30 -108.22
N PRO A 327 -0.20 -15.83 -107.07
CA PRO A 327 -0.94 -16.33 -105.89
C PRO A 327 -0.27 -15.90 -104.54
N GLY A 328 -0.75 -16.15 -103.31
CA GLY A 328 -1.55 -17.23 -102.75
C GLY A 328 -0.67 -18.28 -102.05
N PHE A 329 -0.43 -18.13 -100.73
CA PHE A 329 0.00 -19.13 -99.71
C PHE A 329 -0.05 -18.37 -98.35
N GLY A 330 -0.58 -18.84 -97.21
CA GLY A 330 -1.19 -20.10 -96.78
C GLY A 330 -1.10 -20.21 -95.24
N MET A 331 -2.02 -20.98 -94.63
CA MET A 331 -2.22 -21.37 -93.19
C MET A 331 -2.96 -20.36 -92.30
N VAL A 332 -4.15 -20.59 -91.71
CA VAL A 332 -4.95 -21.74 -91.21
C VAL A 332 -4.46 -22.38 -89.88
N LYS A 333 -5.37 -22.28 -88.87
CA LYS A 333 -5.61 -23.07 -87.64
C LYS A 333 -4.57 -23.07 -86.51
N ARG A 334 -5.03 -22.72 -85.29
CA ARG A 334 -5.65 -23.69 -84.36
C ARG A 334 -6.39 -23.00 -83.20
N ILE A 335 -7.66 -23.37 -83.03
CA ILE A 335 -8.47 -23.17 -81.81
C ILE A 335 -7.90 -24.09 -80.72
N LEU A 336 -7.71 -23.58 -79.50
CA LEU A 336 -7.84 -24.40 -78.30
C LEU A 336 -8.63 -23.60 -77.24
N ASN A 337 -9.92 -23.88 -77.25
CA ASN A 337 -10.78 -23.78 -76.08
C ASN A 337 -10.27 -24.78 -75.04
N TYR A 338 -10.06 -24.31 -73.81
CA TYR A 338 -10.29 -25.13 -72.62
C TYR A 338 -11.14 -24.30 -71.65
N GLY A 339 -12.43 -24.59 -71.66
CA GLY A 339 -13.26 -24.35 -70.50
C GLY A 339 -13.06 -25.50 -69.51
N CYS A 340 -12.82 -25.17 -68.25
CA CYS A 340 -13.22 -26.01 -67.15
C CYS A 340 -13.91 -25.16 -66.08
N THR A 341 -15.18 -25.47 -65.95
CA THR A 341 -16.17 -25.10 -64.95
C THR A 341 -15.72 -25.43 -63.53
N GLY A 342 -16.02 -24.57 -62.54
CA GLY A 342 -15.83 -24.96 -61.14
C GLY A 342 -16.06 -23.91 -60.05
N LYS A 343 -17.29 -23.39 -59.95
CA LYS A 343 -18.03 -23.04 -58.72
C LYS A 343 -17.38 -22.17 -57.63
N SER A 344 -18.04 -21.01 -57.47
CA SER A 344 -18.58 -20.44 -56.22
C SER A 344 -17.64 -19.54 -55.41
N SER A 345 -18.05 -18.40 -54.86
CA SER A 345 -19.36 -17.78 -54.71
C SER A 345 -19.12 -16.29 -54.34
N GLN A 346 -20.02 -15.40 -54.77
CA GLN A 346 -20.48 -14.22 -54.01
C GLN A 346 -19.42 -13.16 -53.59
N LYS A 347 -19.47 -11.89 -54.02
CA LYS A 347 -20.64 -10.99 -53.98
C LYS A 347 -20.35 -9.67 -54.72
N CYS A 348 -21.41 -9.19 -55.39
CA CYS A 348 -21.85 -7.81 -55.58
C CYS A 348 -20.95 -6.83 -56.35
N CYS A 349 -21.36 -6.43 -57.57
CA CYS A 349 -22.16 -5.23 -57.88
C CYS A 349 -21.30 -3.95 -57.76
N SER A 350 -21.21 -3.04 -58.73
CA SER A 350 -22.08 -2.73 -59.86
C SER A 350 -21.25 -1.98 -60.91
N TRP A 351 -21.52 -2.28 -62.17
CA TRP A 351 -21.30 -1.39 -63.30
C TRP A 351 -22.11 -0.10 -63.14
N TYR A 352 -21.62 1.01 -63.69
CA TYR A 352 -22.26 1.87 -64.71
C TYR A 352 -21.15 2.84 -65.19
N LEU A 353 -20.57 2.65 -66.38
CA LEU A 353 -21.04 3.07 -67.71
C LEU A 353 -20.92 4.58 -68.01
N LEU A 354 -20.25 4.81 -69.14
CA LEU A 354 -20.49 5.82 -70.19
C LEU A 354 -19.86 7.22 -70.07
N SER A 355 -18.97 7.45 -71.05
CA SER A 355 -18.85 8.62 -71.94
C SER A 355 -18.43 9.96 -71.32
N CYS A 356 -17.50 10.73 -71.91
CA CYS A 356 -16.98 10.80 -73.28
C CYS A 356 -15.48 10.52 -73.38
#